data_AF-A0A0H4T519-F1
#
_entry.id   AF-A0A0H4T519-F1
#
_cell.length_a   1.000
_cell.length_b   1.000
_cell.length_c   1.000
_cell.angle_alpha   90.00
_cell.angle_beta   90.00
_cell.angle_gamma   90.00
#
_symmetry.space_group_name_H-M   'P 1'
#
loop_
_entity.id
_entity.type
_entity.pdbx_description
1 polymer ?
#
loop_
_entity_poly.entity_id
_entity_poly.type
_entity_poly.pdbx_seq_one_letter_code
_entity_poly.pdbx_strand_id
1 'polypeptide(L)'
;MHHISYLLQLNLSREAGGYNMKLAELLGATLEELKGHETELKREMFNLRFQQAVGGSLENPMRIRSVKREIARIKTVVQQRKAEG
;
A
#
# COMPACT_ATOMS: atom_id res chain seq x y z
N MET A 1 -20.47 2.24 6.68
CA MET A 1 -19.97 0.87 6.41
C MET A 1 -19.88 0.56 4.92
N HIS A 2 -20.94 0.76 4.10
CA HIS A 2 -20.90 0.50 2.65
C HIS A 2 -19.88 1.33 1.84
N HIS A 3 -19.56 2.55 2.29
CA HIS A 3 -18.63 3.43 1.56
C HIS A 3 -17.15 2.99 1.62
N ILE A 4 -16.74 2.32 2.70
CA ILE A 4 -15.36 1.80 2.86
C ILE A 4 -15.16 0.60 1.94
N SER A 5 -16.18 -0.26 1.80
CA SER A 5 -16.18 -1.41 0.89
C SER A 5 -16.08 -0.99 -0.59
N TYR A 6 -16.75 0.09 -1.00
CA TYR A 6 -16.65 0.61 -2.37
C TYR A 6 -15.26 1.19 -2.71
N LEU A 7 -14.63 1.89 -1.75
CA LEU A 7 -13.25 2.39 -1.89
C LEU A 7 -12.21 1.27 -1.87
N LEU A 8 -12.53 0.15 -1.21
CA LEU A 8 -11.71 -1.05 -1.16
C LEU A 8 -11.67 -1.72 -2.55
N GLN A 9 -12.83 -1.95 -3.17
CA GLN A 9 -12.92 -2.48 -4.55
C GLN A 9 -12.23 -1.56 -5.58
N LEU A 10 -12.44 -0.24 -5.51
CA LEU A 10 -11.80 0.71 -6.43
C LEU A 10 -10.27 0.78 -6.29
N ASN A 11 -9.72 0.56 -5.09
CA ASN A 11 -8.27 0.52 -4.86
C ASN A 11 -7.65 -0.86 -5.16
N LEU A 12 -8.42 -1.94 -5.07
CA LEU A 12 -7.94 -3.32 -5.29
C LEU A 12 -8.08 -3.80 -6.73
N SER A 13 -9.01 -3.25 -7.53
CA SER A 13 -9.25 -3.63 -8.93
C SER A 13 -8.35 -2.92 -9.96
N ARG A 14 -7.46 -2.03 -9.53
CA ARG A 14 -6.47 -1.39 -10.43
C ARG A 14 -5.17 -2.19 -10.43
N GLU A 15 -5.12 -3.28 -11.20
CA GLU A 15 -3.88 -4.08 -11.38
C GLU A 15 -2.83 -3.38 -12.25
N ALA A 16 -3.18 -2.31 -12.96
CA ALA A 16 -2.34 -1.67 -13.97
C ALA A 16 -1.26 -0.69 -13.45
N GLY A 17 -0.75 -0.82 -12.21
CA GLY A 17 0.01 0.27 -11.58
C GLY A 17 1.10 -0.09 -10.56
N GLY A 18 2.05 -0.95 -10.91
CA GLY A 18 3.35 -1.04 -10.21
C GLY A 18 3.31 -1.30 -8.71
N TYR A 19 2.34 -2.10 -8.25
CA TYR A 19 2.24 -2.56 -6.86
C TYR A 19 2.97 -3.89 -6.70
N ASN A 20 3.60 -4.13 -5.54
CA ASN A 20 4.30 -5.38 -5.30
C ASN A 20 3.35 -6.52 -4.90
N MET A 21 2.28 -6.26 -4.15
CA MET A 21 1.32 -7.30 -3.74
C MET A 21 0.00 -7.30 -4.52
N LYS A 22 -0.43 -8.50 -4.94
CA LYS A 22 -1.76 -8.75 -5.51
C LYS A 22 -2.84 -8.73 -4.43
N LEU A 23 -4.09 -8.56 -4.85
CA LEU A 23 -5.24 -8.58 -3.95
C LEU A 23 -5.33 -9.88 -3.14
N ALA A 24 -5.24 -11.03 -3.82
CA ALA A 24 -5.36 -12.33 -3.18
C ALA A 24 -4.29 -12.53 -2.08
N GLU A 25 -3.07 -12.06 -2.33
CA GLU A 25 -1.97 -12.12 -1.37
C GLU A 25 -2.23 -11.25 -0.14
N LEU A 26 -2.75 -10.03 -0.31
CA LEU A 26 -3.12 -9.15 0.82
C LEU A 26 -4.23 -9.76 1.68
N LEU A 27 -5.21 -10.42 1.07
CA LEU A 27 -6.31 -11.07 1.79
C LEU A 27 -5.85 -12.36 2.50
N GLY A 28 -4.86 -13.06 1.94
CA GLY A 28 -4.29 -14.29 2.53
C GLY A 28 -3.20 -14.06 3.58
N ALA A 29 -2.51 -12.92 3.57
CA ALA A 29 -1.41 -12.63 4.49
C ALA A 29 -1.88 -12.49 5.94
N THR A 30 -1.04 -12.79 6.93
CA THR A 30 -1.38 -12.59 8.36
C THR A 30 -1.33 -11.11 8.77
N LEU A 31 -1.90 -10.76 9.94
CA LEU A 31 -1.81 -9.38 10.45
C LEU A 31 -0.36 -8.92 10.71
N GLU A 32 0.51 -9.84 11.09
CA GLU A 32 1.92 -9.57 11.34
C GLU A 32 2.69 -9.35 10.03
N GLU A 33 2.45 -10.20 9.02
CA GLU A 33 3.00 -10.02 7.68
C GLU A 33 2.57 -8.69 7.06
N LEU A 34 1.29 -8.33 7.17
CA LEU A 34 0.77 -7.05 6.68
C LEU A 34 1.46 -5.85 7.36
N LYS A 35 1.72 -5.92 8.67
CA LYS A 35 2.45 -4.87 9.40
C LYS A 35 3.93 -4.81 9.03
N GLY A 36 4.57 -5.98 8.83
CA GLY A 36 5.94 -6.07 8.35
C GLY A 36 6.08 -5.39 6.99
N HIS A 37 5.19 -5.74 6.05
CA HIS A 37 5.19 -5.14 4.71
C HIS A 37 4.88 -3.63 4.75
N GLU A 38 3.95 -3.18 5.61
CA GLU A 38 3.70 -1.75 5.82
C GLU A 38 4.97 -1.00 6.26
N THR A 39 5.79 -1.63 7.11
CA THR A 39 7.02 -1.04 7.66
C THR A 39 8.09 -0.89 6.58
N GLU A 40 8.27 -1.92 5.75
CA GLU A 40 9.19 -1.87 4.62
C GLU A 40 8.77 -0.80 3.59
N LEU A 41 7.49 -0.72 3.25
CA LEU A 41 6.97 0.32 2.35
C LEU A 41 7.13 1.74 2.92
N LYS A 42 7.02 1.92 4.24
CA LYS A 42 7.30 3.22 4.87
C LYS A 42 8.78 3.60 4.78
N ARG A 43 9.68 2.64 4.95
CA ARG A 43 11.13 2.85 4.77
C ARG A 43 11.43 3.23 3.32
N GLU A 44 10.87 2.51 2.36
CA GLU A 44 11.02 2.84 0.94
C GLU A 44 10.48 4.24 0.63
N MET A 45 9.28 4.58 1.12
CA MET A 45 8.70 5.91 0.97
C MET A 45 9.61 7.01 1.52
N PHE A 46 10.20 6.78 2.70
CA PHE A 46 11.15 7.72 3.29
C PHE A 46 12.35 7.94 2.37
N ASN A 47 12.96 6.86 1.87
CA ASN A 47 14.12 6.94 0.97
C ASN A 47 13.77 7.69 -0.33
N LEU A 48 12.62 7.40 -0.95
CA LEU A 48 12.18 8.08 -2.17
C LEU A 48 11.94 9.58 -1.94
N ARG A 49 11.30 9.94 -0.81
CA ARG A 49 11.07 11.34 -0.45
C ARG A 49 12.36 12.05 -0.09
N PHE A 50 13.29 11.36 0.55
CA PHE A 50 14.61 11.88 0.88
C PHE A 50 15.40 12.19 -0.39
N GLN A 51 15.48 11.23 -1.33
CA GLN A 51 16.12 11.42 -2.63
C GLN A 51 15.53 12.60 -3.40
N GLN A 52 14.21 12.73 -3.40
CA GLN A 52 13.53 13.86 -4.02
C GLN A 52 13.86 15.19 -3.33
N ALA A 53 13.96 15.21 -2.00
CA ALA A 53 14.23 16.42 -1.22
C ALA A 53 15.68 16.91 -1.34
N VAL A 54 16.65 16.00 -1.46
CA VAL A 54 18.07 16.36 -1.65
C VAL A 54 18.42 16.78 -3.09
N GLY A 55 17.40 16.97 -3.94
CA GLY A 55 17.56 17.42 -5.32
C GLY A 55 17.92 16.31 -6.31
N GLY A 56 17.83 15.04 -5.90
CA GLY A 56 18.00 13.90 -6.79
C GLY A 56 16.79 13.69 -7.68
N SER A 57 17.03 13.32 -8.95
CA SER A 57 15.97 12.80 -9.81
C SER A 57 15.63 11.37 -9.39
N LEU A 58 14.35 11.03 -9.40
CA LEU A 58 13.89 9.66 -9.19
C LEU A 58 13.90 8.94 -10.54
N GLU A 59 14.46 7.74 -10.58
CA GLU A 59 14.39 6.87 -11.76
C GLU A 59 12.92 6.54 -12.11
N ASN A 60 12.07 6.38 -11.09
CA ASN A 60 10.64 6.17 -11.25
C ASN A 60 9.82 7.10 -10.33
N PRO A 61 9.44 8.30 -10.79
CA PRO A 61 8.61 9.23 -10.03
C PRO A 61 7.23 8.65 -9.65
N MET A 62 6.72 7.69 -10.42
CA MET A 62 5.44 7.04 -10.13
C MET A 62 5.53 6.11 -8.92
N ARG A 63 6.73 5.67 -8.52
CA ARG A 63 6.92 4.74 -7.40
C ARG A 63 6.39 5.31 -6.09
N ILE A 64 6.58 6.60 -5.82
CA ILE A 64 6.00 7.27 -4.64
C ILE A 64 4.48 7.09 -4.61
N ARG A 65 3.80 7.25 -5.75
CA ARG A 65 2.35 7.08 -5.84
C ARG A 65 1.95 5.63 -5.59
N SER A 66 2.70 4.67 -6.14
CA SER A 66 2.45 3.23 -5.95
C SER A 66 2.63 2.82 -4.49
N VAL A 67 3.75 3.18 -3.86
CA VAL A 67 4.03 2.87 -2.44
C VAL A 67 2.96 3.46 -1.52
N LYS A 68 2.52 4.71 -1.76
CA LYS A 68 1.45 5.36 -0.96
C LYS A 68 0.13 4.57 -1.02
N ARG A 69 -0.24 4.11 -2.21
CA ARG A 69 -1.46 3.33 -2.44
C ARG A 69 -1.35 1.93 -1.86
N GLU A 70 -0.18 1.31 -1.93
CA GLU A 70 0.06 -0.02 -1.35
C GLU A 70 -0.09 0.01 0.19
N ILE A 71 0.51 1.02 0.85
CA ILE A 71 0.29 1.27 2.28
C ILE A 71 -1.20 1.46 2.59
N ALA A 72 -1.94 2.20 1.76
CA ALA A 72 -3.37 2.41 1.96
C ALA A 72 -4.18 1.11 1.84
N ARG A 73 -3.85 0.25 0.86
CA ARG A 73 -4.49 -1.08 0.69
C ARG A 73 -4.28 -1.95 1.93
N ILE A 74 -3.03 -2.06 2.39
CA ILE A 74 -2.68 -2.83 3.60
C ILE A 74 -3.46 -2.34 4.82
N LYS A 75 -3.44 -1.02 5.09
CA LYS A 75 -4.18 -0.43 6.21
C LYS A 75 -5.67 -0.72 6.15
N THR A 76 -6.24 -0.74 4.95
CA THR A 76 -7.67 -1.01 4.80
C THR A 76 -7.99 -2.47 5.12
N VAL A 77 -7.19 -3.43 4.66
CA VAL A 77 -7.35 -4.86 5.01
C VAL A 77 -7.18 -5.08 6.52
N VAL A 78 -6.17 -4.46 7.13
CA VAL A 78 -5.96 -4.52 8.59
C VAL A 78 -7.17 -3.96 9.34
N GLN A 79 -7.73 -2.84 8.90
CA GLN A 79 -8.88 -2.22 9.54
C GLN A 79 -10.16 -3.05 9.35
N GLN A 80 -10.34 -3.66 8.17
CA GLN A 80 -11.46 -4.56 7.91
C GLN A 80 -11.43 -5.77 8.85
N ARG A 81 -10.28 -6.43 8.99
CA ARG A 81 -10.14 -7.58 9.91
C ARG A 81 -10.41 -7.22 11.36
N LYS A 82 -10.02 -6.01 11.79
CA LYS A 82 -10.32 -5.50 13.13
C LYS A 82 -11.81 -5.20 13.35
N ALA A 83 -12.58 -4.99 12.29
CA ALA A 83 -14.01 -4.71 12.36
C ALA A 83 -14.87 -5.97 12.21
N GLU A 84 -14.32 -7.04 11.62
CA GLU A 84 -14.95 -8.36 11.46
C GLU A 84 -14.76 -9.27 12.68
N GLY A 85 -13.75 -9.00 13.52
CA GLY A 85 -13.55 -9.62 14.83
C GLY A 85 -14.09 -8.77 15.96
#